data_AF-A0A098Y3B1-F1
#
_entry.id   AF-A0A098Y3B1-F1
#
_cell.length_a   1.000
_cell.length_b   1.000
_cell.length_c   1.000
_cell.angle_alpha   90.00
_cell.angle_beta   90.00
_cell.angle_gamma   90.00
#
_symmetry.space_group_name_H-M   'P 1'
#
loop_
_entity.id
_entity.type
_entity.pdbx_description
1 polymer ?
#
loop_
_entity_poly.entity_id
_entity_poly.type
_entity_poly.pdbx_seq_one_letter_code
_entity_poly.pdbx_strand_id
1 'polypeptide(L)'
;MLRASVQKTTGQSADLRPVVDDRIDPGLAWGIELRDLATAMVTGQRLDESRRALSQEGGPQVAAAAVGVCANFEMMNRILDATGCPVPDSLHFVAGLLGITGHG
;
A
#
# COMPACT_ATOMS: atom_id res chain seq x y z
N MET A 1 -10.96 1.76 -0.45
CA MET A 1 -10.56 2.66 0.66
C MET A 1 -9.62 3.77 0.21
N LEU A 2 -8.42 3.47 -0.32
CA LEU A 2 -7.39 4.48 -0.64
C LEU A 2 -7.89 5.69 -1.46
N ARG A 3 -8.57 5.45 -2.59
CA ARG A 3 -9.13 6.53 -3.44
C ARG A 3 -10.15 7.40 -2.70
N ALA A 4 -11.03 6.78 -1.90
CA ALA A 4 -12.02 7.51 -1.11
C ALA A 4 -11.36 8.35 0.00
N SER A 5 -10.32 7.82 0.64
CA SER A 5 -9.53 8.55 1.62
C SER A 5 -8.86 9.77 0.98
N VAL A 6 -8.14 9.59 -0.14
CA VAL A 6 -7.47 10.70 -0.84
C VAL A 6 -8.47 11.75 -1.31
N GLN A 7 -9.59 11.35 -1.91
CA GLN A 7 -10.64 12.29 -2.33
C GLN A 7 -11.20 13.08 -1.15
N LYS A 8 -11.39 12.44 0.00
CA LYS A 8 -11.94 13.09 1.20
C LYS A 8 -10.94 14.02 1.88
N THR A 9 -9.65 13.70 1.87
CA THR A 9 -8.63 14.51 2.57
C THR A 9 -7.97 15.57 1.71
N THR A 10 -7.94 15.38 0.38
CA THR A 10 -7.22 16.27 -0.55
C THR A 10 -8.11 16.89 -1.62
N GLY A 11 -9.33 16.37 -1.83
CA GLY A 11 -10.19 16.76 -2.93
C GLY A 11 -9.77 16.20 -4.30
N GLN A 12 -8.70 15.40 -4.36
CA GLN A 12 -8.15 14.84 -5.59
C GLN A 12 -8.48 13.35 -5.74
N SER A 13 -8.58 12.89 -6.99
CA SER A 13 -8.69 11.46 -7.29
C SER A 13 -7.30 10.83 -7.36
N ALA A 14 -7.12 9.70 -6.67
CA ALA A 14 -5.88 8.93 -6.73
C ALA A 14 -5.92 7.89 -7.86
N ASP A 15 -4.86 7.89 -8.67
CA ASP A 15 -4.53 6.75 -9.52
C ASP A 15 -4.01 5.60 -8.64
N LEU A 16 -4.55 4.40 -8.87
CA LEU A 16 -4.19 3.21 -8.08
C LEU A 16 -3.24 2.28 -8.83
N ARG A 17 -3.01 2.51 -10.13
CA ARG A 17 -2.07 1.71 -10.93
C ARG A 17 -0.64 1.68 -10.34
N PRO A 18 -0.11 2.78 -9.75
CA PRO A 18 1.21 2.77 -9.11
C PRO A 18 1.37 1.74 -7.97
N VAL A 19 0.27 1.21 -7.43
CA VAL A 19 0.29 0.15 -6.39
C VAL A 19 0.77 -1.19 -6.94
N VAL A 20 0.51 -1.46 -8.23
CA VAL A 20 0.81 -2.75 -8.89
C VAL A 20 1.81 -2.62 -10.04
N ASP A 21 2.08 -1.39 -10.51
CA ASP A 21 3.07 -1.10 -11.54
C ASP A 21 4.07 -0.06 -11.01
N ASP A 22 5.27 -0.53 -10.69
CA ASP A 22 6.32 0.27 -10.08
C ASP A 22 6.90 1.34 -11.02
N ARG A 23 6.63 1.24 -12.32
CA ARG A 23 7.06 2.18 -13.37
C ARG A 23 6.20 3.45 -13.41
N ILE A 24 5.07 3.46 -12.73
CA ILE A 24 4.15 4.61 -12.70
C ILE A 24 4.44 5.44 -11.45
N ASP A 25 4.65 6.74 -11.65
CA ASP A 25 4.79 7.71 -10.55
C ASP A 25 3.44 7.84 -9.79
N PRO A 26 3.44 7.64 -8.47
CA PRO A 26 2.25 7.83 -7.64
C PRO A 26 1.68 9.26 -7.63
N GLY A 27 2.47 10.28 -7.96
CA GLY A 27 2.05 11.68 -7.94
C GLY A 27 1.68 12.20 -6.54
N LEU A 28 2.15 11.51 -5.49
CA LEU A 28 1.93 11.86 -4.08
C LEU A 28 3.28 12.13 -3.42
N ALA A 29 3.28 13.01 -2.41
CA ALA A 29 4.46 13.24 -1.59
C ALA A 29 4.97 11.92 -0.99
N TRP A 30 6.25 11.62 -1.24
CA TRP A 30 6.93 10.38 -0.83
C TRP A 30 6.28 9.09 -1.36
N GLY A 31 5.47 9.18 -2.42
CA GLY A 31 4.67 8.05 -2.88
C GLY A 31 5.52 6.85 -3.31
N ILE A 32 6.67 7.11 -3.93
CA ILE A 32 7.62 6.07 -4.37
C ILE A 32 8.21 5.38 -3.14
N GLU A 33 8.73 6.16 -2.19
CA GLU A 33 9.39 5.67 -0.99
C GLU A 33 8.42 4.91 -0.07
N LEU A 34 7.16 5.39 0.02
CA LEU A 34 6.10 4.73 0.77
C LEU A 34 5.72 3.38 0.14
N ARG A 35 5.57 3.32 -1.19
CA ARG A 35 5.31 2.07 -1.91
C ARG A 35 6.46 1.08 -1.73
N ASP A 36 7.69 1.53 -1.93
CA ASP A 36 8.87 0.68 -1.87
C ASP A 36 9.13 0.15 -0.45
N LEU A 37 8.82 0.95 0.59
CA LEU A 37 8.83 0.48 1.98
C LEU A 37 7.74 -0.55 2.24
N ALA A 38 6.51 -0.33 1.78
CA ALA A 38 5.42 -1.27 1.95
C ALA A 38 5.74 -2.63 1.28
N THR A 39 6.26 -2.61 0.05
CA THR A 39 6.73 -3.82 -0.65
C THR A 39 7.88 -4.49 0.12
N ALA A 40 8.84 -3.73 0.63
CA ALA A 40 9.96 -4.27 1.40
C ALA A 40 9.52 -4.95 2.70
N MET A 41 8.49 -4.41 3.38
CA MET A 41 7.95 -5.02 4.60
C MET A 41 7.28 -6.37 4.32
N VAL A 42 6.48 -6.46 3.24
CA VAL A 42 5.80 -7.71 2.88
C VAL A 42 6.79 -8.77 2.36
N THR A 43 7.79 -8.37 1.57
CA THR A 43 8.74 -9.30 0.95
C THR A 43 9.95 -9.63 1.83
N GLY A 44 10.23 -8.81 2.85
CA GLY A 44 11.46 -8.84 3.64
C GLY A 44 12.72 -8.38 2.88
N GLN A 45 12.59 -7.97 1.62
CA GLN A 45 13.73 -7.56 0.78
C GLN A 45 13.97 -6.06 0.87
N ARG A 46 15.24 -5.65 0.94
CA ARG A 46 15.67 -4.23 0.91
C ARG A 46 15.06 -3.33 2.00
N LEU A 47 14.58 -3.92 3.10
CA LEU A 47 13.88 -3.17 4.16
C LEU A 47 14.70 -2.02 4.75
N ASP A 48 15.99 -2.24 5.02
CA ASP A 48 16.87 -1.19 5.55
C ASP A 48 17.11 -0.05 4.53
N GLU A 49 17.15 -0.38 3.25
CA GLU A 49 17.32 0.58 2.16
C GLU A 49 16.06 1.42 1.99
N SER A 50 14.89 0.79 1.84
CA SER A 50 13.61 1.49 1.69
C SER A 50 13.27 2.34 2.90
N ARG A 51 13.55 1.86 4.12
CA ARG A 51 13.35 2.65 5.36
C ARG A 51 14.25 3.88 5.39
N ARG A 52 15.51 3.72 4.98
CA ARG A 52 16.48 4.84 4.93
C ARG A 52 16.08 5.88 3.90
N ALA A 53 15.68 5.45 2.70
CA ALA A 53 15.22 6.35 1.64
C ALA A 53 14.02 7.19 2.12
N LEU A 54 12.99 6.56 2.69
CA LEU A 54 11.84 7.31 3.22
C LEU A 54 12.23 8.25 4.37
N SER A 55 13.16 7.84 5.23
CA SER A 55 13.64 8.70 6.32
C SER A 55 14.43 9.90 5.82
N GLN A 56 15.11 9.79 4.67
CA GLN A 56 15.85 10.88 4.05
C GLN A 56 14.91 11.89 3.39
N GLU A 57 13.89 11.43 2.66
CA GLU A 57 12.97 12.30 1.91
C GLU A 57 11.81 12.85 2.76
N GLY A 58 11.25 12.04 3.66
CA GLY A 58 10.10 12.39 4.49
C GLY A 58 10.44 12.67 5.95
N GLY A 59 11.67 12.38 6.38
CA GLY A 59 12.08 12.46 7.78
C GLY A 59 11.71 11.22 8.60
N PRO A 60 12.35 11.04 9.78
CA PRO A 60 12.21 9.83 10.59
C PRO A 60 10.78 9.62 11.12
N GLN A 61 10.01 10.68 11.35
CA GLN A 61 8.63 10.58 11.84
C GLN A 61 7.70 10.00 10.77
N VAL A 62 7.88 10.38 9.49
CA VAL A 62 7.11 9.83 8.37
C VAL A 62 7.42 8.36 8.19
N ALA A 63 8.71 7.98 8.26
CA ALA A 63 9.11 6.57 8.19
C ALA A 63 8.51 5.74 9.33
N ALA A 64 8.55 6.25 10.57
CA ALA A 64 7.94 5.57 11.72
C ALA A 64 6.42 5.39 11.55
N ALA A 65 5.72 6.43 11.07
CA ALA A 65 4.28 6.36 10.81
C ALA A 65 3.96 5.34 9.72
N ALA A 66 4.72 5.32 8.62
CA ALA A 66 4.54 4.38 7.52
C ALA A 66 4.75 2.92 7.98
N VAL A 67 5.80 2.65 8.77
CA VAL A 67 6.03 1.34 9.38
C VAL A 67 4.85 0.94 10.28
N GLY A 68 4.35 1.87 11.10
CA GLY A 68 3.20 1.61 11.97
C GLY A 68 1.93 1.21 11.19
N VAL A 69 1.66 1.90 10.08
CA VAL A 69 0.54 1.55 9.18
C VAL A 69 0.73 0.18 8.57
N CYS A 70 1.91 -0.11 8.01
CA CYS A 70 2.20 -1.41 7.38
C CYS A 70 2.08 -2.57 8.38
N ALA A 71 2.65 -2.42 9.58
CA ALA A 71 2.58 -3.43 10.64
C ALA A 71 1.13 -3.72 11.07
N ASN A 72 0.27 -2.69 11.13
CA ASN A 72 -1.14 -2.87 11.43
C ASN A 72 -1.86 -3.68 10.34
N PHE A 73 -1.59 -3.40 9.06
CA PHE A 73 -2.16 -4.17 7.95
C PHE A 73 -1.64 -5.62 7.91
N GLU A 74 -0.36 -5.86 8.16
CA GLU A 74 0.17 -7.23 8.25
C GLU A 74 -0.48 -8.03 9.37
N MET A 75 -0.68 -7.42 10.55
CA MET A 75 -1.38 -8.07 11.65
C MET A 75 -2.80 -8.46 11.23
N MET A 76 -3.54 -7.55 10.60
CA MET A 76 -4.90 -7.83 10.13
C MET A 76 -4.92 -8.92 9.06
N ASN A 77 -4.01 -8.90 8.08
CA ASN A 77 -3.91 -9.94 7.06
C ASN A 77 -3.72 -11.32 7.70
N ARG A 78 -2.80 -11.44 8.65
CA ARG A 78 -2.56 -12.71 9.36
C ARG A 78 -3.79 -13.20 10.13
N ILE A 79 -4.57 -12.30 10.73
CA ILE A 79 -5.83 -12.65 11.42
C ILE A 79 -6.87 -13.15 10.40
N LEU A 80 -7.05 -12.46 9.28
CA LEU A 80 -8.00 -12.84 8.24
C LEU A 80 -7.64 -14.19 7.62
N ASP A 81 -6.36 -14.40 7.31
CA ASP A 81 -5.84 -15.66 6.77
C ASP A 81 -6.05 -16.81 7.77
N ALA A 82 -5.72 -16.60 9.05
CA ALA A 82 -5.87 -17.63 10.08
C ALA A 82 -7.33 -18.00 10.38
N THR A 83 -8.27 -17.08 10.15
CA THR A 83 -9.71 -17.30 10.39
C THR A 83 -10.47 -17.76 9.14
N GLY A 84 -9.83 -17.76 7.97
CA GLY A 84 -10.47 -18.10 6.70
C GLY A 84 -11.58 -17.12 6.33
N CYS A 85 -11.48 -15.86 6.76
CA CYS A 85 -12.52 -14.86 6.50
C CYS A 85 -12.65 -14.61 4.98
N PRO A 86 -13.83 -14.86 4.36
CA PRO A 86 -14.00 -14.68 2.93
C PRO A 86 -13.95 -13.21 2.54
N VAL A 87 -13.42 -12.92 1.35
CA VAL A 87 -13.47 -11.57 0.77
C VAL A 87 -14.93 -11.26 0.40
N PRO A 88 -15.50 -10.12 0.83
CA PRO A 88 -16.84 -9.73 0.42
C PRO A 88 -16.97 -9.54 -1.10
N ASP A 89 -18.03 -10.08 -1.70
CA ASP A 89 -18.32 -9.92 -3.15
C ASP A 89 -18.34 -8.46 -3.60
N SER A 90 -18.76 -7.55 -2.72
CA SER A 90 -18.76 -6.10 -2.97
C SER A 90 -17.37 -5.52 -3.24
N LEU A 91 -16.29 -6.24 -2.94
CA LEU A 91 -14.90 -5.84 -3.20
C LEU A 91 -14.30 -6.49 -4.45
N HIS A 92 -14.97 -7.42 -5.14
CA HIS A 92 -14.42 -8.11 -6.31
C HIS A 92 -14.04 -7.17 -7.47
N PHE A 93 -14.71 -6.02 -7.61
CA PHE A 93 -14.34 -5.01 -8.61
C PHE A 93 -12.91 -4.49 -8.44
N VAL A 94 -12.34 -4.57 -7.23
CA VAL A 94 -10.98 -4.14 -6.94
C VAL A 94 -9.96 -5.00 -7.69
N ALA A 95 -10.21 -6.30 -7.86
CA ALA A 95 -9.33 -7.17 -8.63
C ALA A 95 -9.15 -6.66 -10.08
N GLY A 96 -10.24 -6.24 -10.72
CA GLY A 96 -10.20 -5.63 -12.05
C GLY A 96 -9.42 -4.31 -12.09
N LEU A 97 -9.52 -3.48 -11.05
CA LEU A 97 -8.73 -2.24 -10.94
C LEU A 97 -7.22 -2.51 -10.77
N LEU A 98 -6.87 -3.61 -10.14
CA LEU A 98 -5.49 -4.05 -9.92
C LEU A 98 -4.95 -4.88 -11.09
N GLY A 99 -5.73 -5.10 -12.14
CA GLY A 99 -5.34 -5.93 -13.28
C GLY A 99 -5.27 -7.42 -12.97
N ILE A 100 -5.83 -7.87 -11.85
CA ILE A 100 -5.88 -9.28 -11.45
C ILE A 100 -7.11 -9.90 -12.14
N THR A 101 -6.87 -10.58 -13.27
CA THR A 101 -7.92 -11.33 -13.97
C THR A 101 -8.14 -12.67 -13.26
N GLY A 102 -9.30 -12.81 -12.61
CA GLY A 102 -9.71 -14.05 -11.98
C GLY A 102 -9.73 -15.19 -13.00
N HIS A 103 -9.01 -16.28 -12.71
CA HIS A 103 -9.31 -17.57 -13.33
C HIS A 103 -10.50 -18.13 -12.55
N GLY A 104 -11.60 -18.36 -13.27
CA GLY A 104 -12.83 -18.92 -12.70
C GLY A 104 -12.67 -20.34 -12.20
#